data_AF-A0A9P5STA5-F1
#
_entry.id   AF-A0A9P5STA5-F1
#
_cell.length_a   1.000
_cell.length_b   1.000
_cell.length_c   1.000
_cell.angle_alpha   90.00
_cell.angle_beta   90.00
_cell.angle_gamma   90.00
#
_symmetry.space_group_name_H-M   'P 1'
#
loop_
_entity.id
_entity.type
_entity.pdbx_description
1 polymer ?
#
loop_
_entity_poly.entity_id
_entity_poly.type
_entity_poly.pdbx_seq_one_letter_code
_entity_poly.pdbx_strand_id
1 'polypeptide(L)'
;MLRFNQLPKHFYPTLRSTRPTLTRSYAQPTSSSPSTNSNRVVKPLDRPSLKPSQTRERFGNFPPPQPPQQPSSAANAITFLAATAIGLGAYFYQWNKHRSFIPGSAGSHGSREGISTESWTPVLLTKITPVSDHTSLFEFELPAPTTVPITSAVYVKDDEIQAMRAYTPIHTAPDWQVQQEGEAGDQVSTVQLLIKRYSEGQVSRFMHSAKPGQRIEMRGPVLIWPGSRQDLEKYDHIGMIAGGTGITAFLPIIHSALSSSEKKVKISLLFASQNPSELYFKQDLDQLAKAHPDQFKVAYAIDRLPTTDGSDAWDGHVGFVHQDMVKNLLPSPDSEGSASDDKFVVLVCGPESMVKHVAGTRGMSGHEPIRGVLGDMGYQRDQVFRFPN
;
A
#
# COMPACT_ATOMS: atom_id res chain seq x y z
N MET A 1 10.90 45.53 3.91
CA MET A 1 10.65 46.45 5.06
C MET A 1 9.20 46.86 5.03
N LEU A 2 8.39 46.39 5.98
CA LEU A 2 7.14 47.00 6.46
C LEU A 2 6.72 46.24 7.74
N ARG A 3 6.12 47.00 8.66
CA ARG A 3 6.30 46.91 10.12
C ARG A 3 5.35 45.96 10.85
N PHE A 4 5.88 45.46 11.98
CA PHE A 4 5.18 44.95 13.16
C PHE A 4 4.08 45.89 13.69
N ASN A 5 2.98 45.31 14.18
CA ASN A 5 2.21 45.73 15.37
C ASN A 5 1.20 44.63 15.70
N GLN A 6 1.37 43.91 16.82
CA GLN A 6 0.81 44.14 18.16
C GLN A 6 -0.39 43.21 18.46
N LEU A 7 -0.15 42.31 19.43
CA LEU A 7 -1.11 41.47 20.16
C LEU A 7 -2.01 42.31 21.07
N PRO A 8 -3.18 41.77 21.46
CA PRO A 8 -3.67 41.93 22.82
C PRO A 8 -3.78 40.60 23.58
N LYS A 9 -3.50 40.69 24.87
CA LYS A 9 -3.54 39.65 25.90
C LYS A 9 -4.94 39.48 26.49
N HIS A 10 -5.17 38.28 27.03
CA HIS A 10 -6.12 37.88 28.06
C HIS A 10 -7.60 37.73 27.68
N PHE A 11 -8.10 36.49 27.80
CA PHE A 11 -9.22 36.14 28.69
C PHE A 11 -9.27 34.59 28.83
N TYR A 12 -8.96 34.08 30.03
CA TYR A 12 -9.22 32.70 30.43
C TYR A 12 -10.51 32.67 31.28
N PRO A 13 -11.44 31.76 31.01
CA PRO A 13 -12.34 31.27 32.05
C PRO A 13 -11.94 29.85 32.47
N THR A 14 -11.57 29.73 33.74
CA THR A 14 -11.53 28.52 34.55
C THR A 14 -12.86 27.75 34.48
N LEU A 15 -12.81 26.49 34.03
CA LEU A 15 -13.91 25.54 34.24
C LEU A 15 -13.48 24.47 35.26
N ARG A 16 -14.33 24.36 36.29
CA ARG A 16 -14.19 23.52 37.47
C ARG A 16 -14.22 22.04 37.11
N SER A 17 -13.29 21.33 37.72
CA SER A 17 -13.29 19.87 37.87
C SER A 17 -14.47 19.42 38.73
N THR A 18 -15.34 18.58 38.19
CA THR A 18 -16.24 17.72 38.96
C THR A 18 -16.11 16.30 38.43
N ARG A 19 -15.34 15.47 39.14
CA ARG A 19 -15.30 14.02 38.96
C ARG A 19 -16.56 13.39 39.57
N PRO A 20 -17.26 12.50 38.87
CA PRO A 20 -18.09 11.50 39.50
C PRO A 20 -17.29 10.22 39.72
N THR A 21 -17.12 9.88 40.99
CA THR A 21 -16.67 8.58 41.49
C THR A 21 -17.73 7.54 41.13
N LEU A 22 -17.39 6.54 40.30
CA LEU A 22 -18.19 5.32 40.19
C LEU A 22 -17.31 4.10 40.46
N THR A 23 -17.68 3.46 41.56
CA THR A 23 -17.17 2.25 42.18
C THR A 23 -17.12 1.07 41.21
N ARG A 24 -15.92 0.50 41.07
CA ARG A 24 -15.67 -0.78 40.40
C ARG A 24 -16.02 -1.91 41.38
N SER A 25 -17.19 -2.52 41.20
CA SER A 25 -17.55 -3.76 41.90
C SER A 25 -16.84 -4.93 41.22
N TYR A 26 -15.93 -5.58 41.96
CA TYR A 26 -15.29 -6.83 41.58
C TYR A 26 -16.25 -8.00 41.82
N ALA A 27 -16.74 -8.63 40.75
CA ALA A 27 -17.35 -9.95 40.83
C ALA A 27 -16.28 -11.02 40.61
N GLN A 28 -16.06 -11.86 41.62
CA GLN A 28 -15.22 -13.06 41.57
C GLN A 28 -15.89 -14.14 40.69
N PRO A 29 -15.12 -14.95 39.93
CA PRO A 29 -15.67 -16.11 39.24
C PRO A 29 -15.94 -17.26 40.22
N THR A 30 -17.19 -17.70 40.30
CA THR A 30 -17.58 -18.91 41.01
C THR A 30 -17.15 -20.15 40.23
N SER A 31 -16.36 -20.99 40.89
CA SER A 31 -16.01 -22.35 40.51
C SER A 31 -17.22 -23.28 40.57
N SER A 32 -17.47 -24.04 39.50
CA SER A 32 -18.20 -25.31 39.61
C SER A 32 -17.87 -26.24 38.44
N SER A 33 -17.05 -27.25 38.71
CA SER A 33 -17.03 -28.51 37.96
C SER A 33 -18.05 -29.48 38.58
N PRO A 34 -18.62 -30.40 37.78
CA PRO A 34 -18.68 -31.78 38.24
C PRO A 34 -18.15 -32.78 37.20
N SER A 35 -17.15 -33.54 37.67
CA SER A 35 -16.88 -34.98 37.51
C SER A 35 -17.63 -35.81 36.44
N THR A 36 -16.83 -36.46 35.57
CA THR A 36 -16.80 -37.90 35.18
C THR A 36 -18.14 -38.62 34.92
N ASN A 37 -18.33 -39.41 33.85
CA ASN A 37 -17.54 -40.59 33.48
C ASN A 37 -18.06 -41.18 32.14
N SER A 38 -17.20 -41.65 31.23
CA SER A 38 -17.30 -43.02 30.69
C SER A 38 -16.21 -43.31 29.66
N ASN A 39 -15.63 -44.49 29.87
CA ASN A 39 -14.54 -45.12 29.14
C ASN A 39 -14.76 -45.18 27.62
N ARG A 40 -13.75 -44.74 26.85
CA ARG A 40 -13.48 -45.36 25.56
C ARG A 40 -11.98 -45.57 25.37
N VAL A 41 -11.61 -46.83 25.49
CA VAL A 41 -10.28 -47.40 25.27
C VAL A 41 -9.76 -47.02 23.89
N VAL A 42 -8.57 -46.41 23.88
CA VAL A 42 -7.75 -46.17 22.69
C VAL A 42 -7.16 -47.50 22.23
N LYS A 43 -7.50 -47.95 21.02
CA LYS A 43 -6.76 -49.00 20.31
C LYS A 43 -5.68 -48.34 19.43
N PRO A 44 -4.40 -48.74 19.53
CA PRO A 44 -3.38 -48.29 18.60
C PRO A 44 -3.60 -48.91 17.21
N LEU A 45 -3.48 -48.11 16.16
CA LEU A 45 -3.51 -48.54 14.77
C LEU A 45 -2.18 -49.23 14.41
N ASP A 46 -2.28 -50.48 14.00
CA ASP A 46 -1.19 -51.31 13.49
C ASP A 46 -0.55 -50.71 12.24
N ARG A 47 0.77 -50.55 12.26
CA ARG A 47 1.58 -50.31 11.06
C ARG A 47 1.96 -51.66 10.44
N PRO A 48 1.68 -51.91 9.14
CA PRO A 48 2.21 -53.09 8.49
C PRO A 48 3.71 -52.93 8.21
N SER A 49 4.48 -53.88 8.74
CA SER A 49 5.89 -54.11 8.44
C SER A 49 6.07 -54.68 7.03
N LEU A 50 6.78 -53.97 6.16
CA LEU A 50 7.27 -54.51 4.89
C LEU A 50 8.74 -54.89 5.04
N LYS A 51 9.03 -56.19 4.87
CA LYS A 51 10.37 -56.77 4.81
C LYS A 51 11.09 -56.39 3.51
N PRO A 52 12.43 -56.28 3.50
CA PRO A 52 13.18 -55.81 2.36
C PRO A 52 13.36 -56.90 1.29
N SER A 53 12.95 -56.62 0.05
CA SER A 53 13.30 -57.41 -1.13
C SER A 53 14.61 -56.92 -1.73
N GLN A 54 15.57 -57.84 -1.84
CA GLN A 54 16.83 -57.64 -2.54
C GLN A 54 16.60 -57.59 -4.05
N THR A 55 16.96 -56.47 -4.69
CA THR A 55 17.40 -56.46 -6.09
C THR A 55 18.63 -55.58 -6.21
N ARG A 56 19.69 -56.21 -6.71
CA ARG A 56 21.07 -55.73 -6.81
C ARG A 56 21.23 -55.06 -8.16
N GLU A 57 21.32 -53.73 -8.20
CA GLU A 57 21.88 -53.00 -9.35
C GLU A 57 23.18 -52.32 -8.93
N ARG A 58 24.22 -52.55 -9.75
CA ARG A 58 25.58 -52.08 -9.55
C ARG A 58 25.66 -50.60 -9.91
N PHE A 59 26.05 -49.75 -8.94
CA PHE A 59 26.65 -48.45 -9.23
C PHE A 59 28.05 -48.43 -8.63
N GLY A 60 29.03 -48.19 -9.51
CA GLY A 60 30.45 -48.16 -9.17
C GLY A 60 30.80 -47.00 -8.26
N ASN A 61 31.69 -47.27 -7.30
CA ASN A 61 32.36 -46.28 -6.49
C ASN A 61 33.20 -45.35 -7.39
N PHE A 62 32.86 -44.06 -7.44
CA PHE A 62 33.80 -43.00 -7.82
C PHE A 62 34.22 -42.25 -6.55
N PRO A 63 35.53 -42.12 -6.26
CA PRO A 63 36.00 -41.29 -5.15
C PRO A 63 35.78 -39.80 -5.47
N PRO A 64 35.64 -38.94 -4.45
CA PRO A 64 35.45 -37.50 -4.65
C PRO A 64 36.69 -36.86 -5.29
N PRO A 65 36.53 -35.78 -6.08
CA PRO A 65 37.64 -35.10 -6.75
C PRO A 65 38.58 -34.46 -5.73
N GLN A 66 39.88 -34.66 -5.91
CA GLN A 66 40.92 -34.00 -5.13
C GLN A 66 41.02 -32.51 -5.50
N PRO A 67 41.30 -31.60 -4.54
CA PRO A 67 41.60 -30.21 -4.85
C PRO A 67 42.91 -30.12 -5.66
N PRO A 68 43.05 -29.15 -6.59
CA PRO A 68 44.23 -29.04 -7.43
C PRO A 68 45.49 -28.79 -6.59
N GLN A 69 46.56 -29.54 -6.89
CA GLN A 69 47.88 -29.36 -6.29
C GLN A 69 48.46 -27.98 -6.67
N GLN A 70 48.90 -27.21 -5.68
CA GLN A 70 49.69 -26.00 -5.90
C GLN A 70 51.10 -26.37 -6.39
N PRO A 71 51.60 -25.78 -7.49
CA PRO A 71 53.04 -25.82 -7.77
C PRO A 71 53.78 -24.87 -6.83
N SER A 72 54.76 -25.42 -6.12
CA SER A 72 55.75 -24.69 -5.35
C SER A 72 56.66 -23.88 -6.27
N SER A 73 56.57 -22.55 -6.23
CA SER A 73 57.74 -21.65 -6.27
C SER A 73 57.32 -20.21 -5.97
N ALA A 74 57.96 -19.62 -4.97
CA ALA A 74 57.75 -18.25 -4.53
C ALA A 74 58.41 -17.27 -5.50
N ALA A 75 57.76 -16.97 -6.63
CA ALA A 75 58.19 -15.88 -7.52
C ALA A 75 57.08 -15.10 -8.25
N ASN A 76 55.80 -15.55 -8.24
CA ASN A 76 54.76 -14.96 -9.10
C ASN A 76 53.56 -14.33 -8.38
N ALA A 77 53.66 -14.03 -7.08
CA ALA A 77 52.53 -13.48 -6.30
C ALA A 77 52.16 -12.02 -6.63
N ILE A 78 53.05 -11.25 -7.25
CA ILE A 78 52.80 -9.82 -7.56
C ILE A 78 52.15 -9.64 -8.94
N THR A 79 52.33 -10.58 -9.87
CA THR A 79 51.81 -10.45 -11.24
C THR A 79 50.31 -10.81 -11.33
N PHE A 80 49.80 -11.67 -10.45
CA PHE A 80 48.38 -12.06 -10.47
C PHE A 80 47.43 -11.04 -9.84
N LEU A 81 47.87 -10.26 -8.84
CA LEU A 81 47.02 -9.24 -8.21
C LEU A 81 46.74 -8.04 -9.13
N ALA A 82 47.70 -7.66 -9.97
CA ALA A 82 47.50 -6.62 -10.98
C ALA A 82 46.61 -7.09 -12.14
N ALA A 83 46.72 -8.36 -12.55
CA ALA A 83 45.92 -8.93 -13.64
C ALA A 83 44.43 -9.10 -13.26
N THR A 84 44.12 -9.40 -11.98
CA THR A 84 42.72 -9.50 -11.53
C THR A 84 42.04 -8.15 -11.36
N ALA A 85 42.76 -7.10 -10.93
CA ALA A 85 42.17 -5.76 -10.78
C ALA A 85 41.92 -5.08 -12.14
N ILE A 86 42.84 -5.25 -13.09
CA ILE A 86 42.66 -4.76 -14.48
C ILE A 86 41.62 -5.61 -15.20
N GLY A 87 41.59 -6.93 -14.97
CA GLY A 87 40.58 -7.83 -15.55
C GLY A 87 39.17 -7.53 -15.06
N LEU A 88 38.96 -7.30 -13.76
CA LEU A 88 37.67 -6.90 -13.20
C LEU A 88 37.29 -5.48 -13.58
N GLY A 89 38.23 -4.53 -13.60
CA GLY A 89 38.00 -3.16 -14.04
C GLY A 89 37.64 -3.08 -15.53
N ALA A 90 38.35 -3.82 -16.39
CA ALA A 90 38.05 -3.93 -17.81
C ALA A 90 36.75 -4.69 -18.05
N TYR A 91 36.47 -5.76 -17.31
CA TYR A 91 35.19 -6.48 -17.37
C TYR A 91 34.02 -5.59 -16.92
N PHE A 92 34.16 -4.83 -15.84
CA PHE A 92 33.11 -3.91 -15.34
C PHE A 92 32.93 -2.68 -16.24
N TYR A 93 34.03 -2.15 -16.79
CA TYR A 93 34.00 -1.09 -17.80
C TYR A 93 33.39 -1.58 -19.11
N GLN A 94 33.72 -2.79 -19.56
CA GLN A 94 33.16 -3.42 -20.75
C GLN A 94 31.70 -3.86 -20.53
N TRP A 95 31.32 -4.25 -19.32
CA TRP A 95 29.94 -4.51 -18.89
C TRP A 95 29.09 -3.22 -18.89
N ASN A 96 29.62 -2.11 -18.36
CA ASN A 96 28.96 -0.80 -18.43
C ASN A 96 28.93 -0.22 -19.86
N LYS A 97 29.98 -0.46 -20.66
CA LYS A 97 30.07 0.01 -22.06
C LYS A 97 29.19 -0.80 -23.01
N HIS A 98 28.97 -2.10 -22.77
CA HIS A 98 28.04 -2.93 -23.54
C HIS A 98 26.58 -2.87 -23.04
N ARG A 99 26.31 -2.21 -21.91
CA ARG A 99 24.95 -1.72 -21.58
C ARG A 99 24.57 -0.45 -22.34
N SER A 100 25.48 0.11 -23.13
CA SER A 100 25.14 1.09 -24.16
C SER A 100 24.82 0.36 -25.47
N PHE A 101 23.53 0.22 -25.75
CA PHE A 101 22.96 -0.09 -27.07
C PHE A 101 23.20 -1.53 -27.58
N ILE A 102 22.36 -2.48 -27.14
CA ILE A 102 21.89 -3.54 -28.04
C ILE A 102 20.74 -2.91 -28.84
N PRO A 103 20.85 -2.72 -30.17
CA PRO A 103 19.68 -2.46 -31.00
C PRO A 103 18.88 -3.76 -31.01
N GLY A 104 17.96 -3.88 -30.05
CA GLY A 104 16.82 -4.77 -30.23
C GLY A 104 16.13 -4.34 -31.53
N SER A 105 15.98 -5.29 -32.44
CA SER A 105 15.20 -5.21 -33.68
C SER A 105 14.20 -4.05 -33.66
N ALA A 106 14.58 -2.94 -34.30
CA ALA A 106 13.72 -1.80 -34.49
C ALA A 106 12.58 -2.19 -35.44
N GLY A 107 11.52 -2.78 -34.87
CA GLY A 107 10.17 -2.53 -35.35
C GLY A 107 9.90 -1.06 -35.12
N SER A 108 10.12 -0.25 -36.15
CA SER A 108 9.82 1.18 -36.12
C SER A 108 8.31 1.41 -36.08
N HIS A 109 7.77 1.49 -34.86
CA HIS A 109 6.65 2.36 -34.53
C HIS A 109 6.96 2.95 -33.16
N GLY A 110 7.88 3.91 -33.13
CA GLY A 110 7.96 4.86 -32.02
C GLY A 110 6.72 5.74 -32.11
N SER A 111 5.59 5.26 -31.58
CA SER A 111 4.43 6.11 -31.45
C SER A 111 4.77 7.19 -30.42
N ARG A 112 4.43 8.45 -30.74
CA ARG A 112 4.43 9.58 -29.80
C ARG A 112 3.28 9.43 -28.79
N GLU A 113 2.98 8.20 -28.39
CA GLU A 113 1.83 7.89 -27.56
C GLU A 113 2.28 7.77 -26.11
N GLY A 114 1.36 8.12 -25.20
CA GLY A 114 1.56 7.98 -23.77
C GLY A 114 1.67 6.52 -23.34
N ILE A 115 1.61 6.28 -22.03
CA ILE A 115 1.50 4.91 -21.53
C ILE A 115 0.19 4.27 -22.02
N SER A 116 0.23 2.97 -22.31
CA SER A 116 -0.90 2.20 -22.86
C SER A 116 -1.18 0.95 -22.05
N THR A 117 -2.39 0.39 -22.16
CA THR A 117 -2.75 -0.91 -21.57
C THR A 117 -2.15 -2.10 -22.33
N GLU A 118 -1.82 -1.90 -23.61
CA GLU A 118 -1.43 -2.98 -24.53
C GLU A 118 0.08 -3.24 -24.56
N SER A 119 0.90 -2.21 -24.30
CA SER A 119 2.35 -2.27 -24.43
C SER A 119 3.06 -1.72 -23.19
N TRP A 120 4.25 -2.27 -22.91
CA TRP A 120 5.16 -1.68 -21.95
C TRP A 120 5.84 -0.46 -22.55
N THR A 121 5.90 0.62 -21.78
CA THR A 121 6.46 1.90 -22.20
C THR A 121 7.58 2.31 -21.23
N PRO A 122 8.80 2.58 -21.70
CA PRO A 122 9.89 3.05 -20.85
C PRO A 122 9.67 4.50 -20.40
N VAL A 123 9.29 4.71 -19.14
CA VAL A 123 9.10 6.04 -18.53
C VAL A 123 10.34 6.48 -17.76
N LEU A 124 10.64 7.77 -17.74
CA LEU A 124 11.86 8.30 -17.12
C LEU A 124 11.62 8.55 -15.62
N LEU A 125 12.39 7.90 -14.75
CA LEU A 125 12.42 8.21 -13.31
C LEU A 125 13.20 9.50 -13.08
N THR A 126 12.53 10.59 -12.70
CA THR A 126 13.15 11.92 -12.56
C THR A 126 13.60 12.20 -11.14
N LYS A 127 12.85 11.71 -10.14
CA LYS A 127 13.10 12.05 -8.73
C LYS A 127 12.67 10.93 -7.79
N ILE A 128 13.41 10.77 -6.70
CA ILE A 128 13.05 9.91 -5.58
C ILE A 128 13.07 10.76 -4.31
N THR A 129 11.94 10.82 -3.60
CA THR A 129 11.82 11.56 -2.33
C THR A 129 11.52 10.57 -1.21
N PRO A 130 12.44 10.38 -0.23
CA PRO A 130 12.15 9.57 0.95
C PRO A 130 10.98 10.16 1.73
N VAL A 131 10.02 9.32 2.11
CA VAL A 131 8.83 9.69 2.91
C VAL A 131 8.93 9.10 4.32
N SER A 132 9.43 7.88 4.44
CA SER A 132 9.77 7.21 5.70
C SER A 132 10.95 6.27 5.50
N ASP A 133 11.37 5.55 6.54
CA ASP A 133 12.52 4.63 6.50
C ASP A 133 12.46 3.59 5.38
N HIS A 134 11.25 3.19 4.99
CA HIS A 134 11.02 2.15 4.00
C HIS A 134 10.09 2.59 2.87
N THR A 135 9.70 3.85 2.79
CA THR A 135 8.77 4.33 1.77
C THR A 135 9.31 5.57 1.09
N SER A 136 9.25 5.58 -0.23
CA SER A 136 9.67 6.71 -1.04
C SER A 136 8.62 7.02 -2.10
N LEU A 137 8.60 8.28 -2.51
CA LEU A 137 7.83 8.78 -3.63
C LEU A 137 8.73 8.79 -4.87
N PHE A 138 8.31 8.10 -5.93
CA PHE A 138 9.03 7.98 -7.19
C PHE A 138 8.29 8.80 -8.25
N GLU A 139 8.94 9.82 -8.80
CA GLU A 139 8.37 10.68 -9.82
C GLU A 139 8.83 10.25 -11.20
N PHE A 140 7.88 10.13 -12.12
CA PHE A 140 8.13 9.72 -13.50
C PHE A 140 7.65 10.78 -14.47
N GLU A 141 8.46 11.02 -15.50
CA GLU A 141 8.08 11.76 -16.69
C GLU A 141 7.57 10.77 -17.75
N LEU A 142 6.35 11.01 -18.22
CA LEU A 142 5.70 10.24 -19.27
C LEU A 142 6.20 10.70 -20.65
N PRO A 143 6.34 9.80 -21.63
CA PRO A 143 6.84 10.14 -22.96
C PRO A 143 5.92 11.09 -23.74
N ALA A 144 4.63 11.07 -23.42
CA ALA A 144 3.63 12.00 -23.91
C ALA A 144 2.53 12.18 -22.84
N PRO A 145 1.79 13.30 -22.86
CA PRO A 145 0.62 13.49 -21.99
C PRO A 145 -0.33 12.30 -22.09
N THR A 146 -0.78 11.81 -20.92
CA THR A 146 -1.67 10.65 -20.82
C THR A 146 -2.88 10.99 -19.94
N THR A 147 -4.07 10.54 -20.35
CA THR A 147 -5.26 10.57 -19.51
C THR A 147 -5.12 9.56 -18.39
N VAL A 148 -5.11 10.00 -17.14
CA VAL A 148 -5.12 9.13 -15.96
C VAL A 148 -6.49 9.22 -15.30
N PRO A 149 -7.32 8.15 -15.34
CA PRO A 149 -8.56 8.12 -14.59
C PRO A 149 -8.30 8.19 -13.08
N ILE A 150 -9.23 8.80 -12.35
CA ILE A 150 -9.17 9.04 -10.90
C ILE A 150 -8.88 7.76 -10.13
N THR A 151 -9.57 6.68 -10.50
CA THR A 151 -9.39 5.37 -9.88
C THR A 151 -8.75 4.40 -10.86
N SER A 152 -7.47 4.66 -11.15
CA SER A 152 -6.66 3.80 -12.00
C SER A 152 -5.42 3.27 -11.28
N ALA A 153 -4.81 2.27 -11.89
CA ALA A 153 -3.49 1.79 -11.55
C ALA A 153 -2.60 1.76 -12.80
N VAL A 154 -1.31 1.98 -12.58
CA VAL A 154 -0.26 1.67 -13.55
C VAL A 154 0.48 0.44 -13.05
N TYR A 155 0.95 -0.39 -13.97
CA TYR A 155 1.82 -1.49 -13.69
C TYR A 155 3.26 -1.07 -13.91
N VAL A 156 4.13 -1.39 -12.96
CA VAL A 156 5.58 -1.26 -13.09
C VAL A 156 6.17 -2.65 -13.17
N LYS A 157 7.11 -2.84 -14.10
CA LYS A 157 7.79 -4.12 -14.33
C LYS A 157 9.27 -4.02 -14.01
N ASP A 158 9.74 -5.00 -13.25
CA ASP A 158 11.14 -5.39 -13.20
C ASP A 158 11.40 -6.32 -14.40
N ASP A 159 12.10 -5.79 -15.41
CA ASP A 159 12.36 -6.52 -16.65
C ASP A 159 13.41 -7.63 -16.48
N GLU A 160 14.27 -7.57 -15.45
CA GLU A 160 15.30 -8.61 -15.25
C GLU A 160 14.66 -9.94 -14.80
N ILE A 161 13.62 -9.88 -13.99
CA ILE A 161 12.93 -11.07 -13.44
C ILE A 161 11.48 -11.22 -13.95
N GLN A 162 11.07 -10.37 -14.89
CA GLN A 162 9.71 -10.35 -15.47
C GLN A 162 8.59 -10.29 -14.41
N ALA A 163 8.85 -9.59 -13.30
CA ALA A 163 7.88 -9.39 -12.23
C ALA A 163 7.22 -8.02 -12.38
N MET A 164 5.90 -7.94 -12.18
CA MET A 164 5.16 -6.68 -12.26
C MET A 164 4.26 -6.47 -11.05
N ARG A 165 4.01 -5.20 -10.69
CA ARG A 165 3.07 -4.80 -9.64
C ARG A 165 2.27 -3.59 -10.05
N ALA A 166 1.03 -3.54 -9.59
CA ALA A 166 0.16 -2.39 -9.76
C ALA A 166 0.46 -1.33 -8.69
N TYR A 167 0.38 -0.06 -9.08
CA TYR A 167 0.51 1.10 -8.22
C TYR A 167 -0.53 2.14 -8.65
N THR A 168 -1.19 2.78 -7.71
CA THR A 168 -2.06 3.93 -8.03
C THR A 168 -1.21 5.17 -8.25
N PRO A 169 -1.25 5.79 -9.44
CA PRO A 169 -0.53 7.03 -9.70
C PRO A 169 -1.13 8.18 -8.90
N ILE A 170 -0.28 8.87 -8.15
CA ILE A 170 -0.58 10.19 -7.58
C ILE A 170 -0.26 11.20 -8.66
N HIS A 171 -1.30 11.83 -9.20
CA HIS A 171 -1.22 12.71 -10.37
C HIS A 171 -1.85 14.08 -10.12
N THR A 172 -2.36 14.30 -8.90
CA THR A 172 -2.70 15.63 -8.39
C THR A 172 -1.41 16.35 -8.04
N ALA A 173 -1.17 17.49 -8.70
CA ALA A 173 0.09 18.23 -8.63
C ALA A 173 0.47 18.64 -7.19
N PRO A 174 1.75 18.99 -6.91
CA PRO A 174 2.22 19.41 -5.58
C PRO A 174 1.52 20.64 -5.01
N ASP A 175 0.76 21.37 -5.83
CA ASP A 175 -0.08 22.51 -5.47
C ASP A 175 -1.59 22.17 -5.45
N TRP A 176 -1.93 20.88 -5.44
CA TRP A 176 -3.31 20.39 -5.35
C TRP A 176 -4.19 20.88 -6.51
N GLN A 177 -3.60 21.35 -7.62
CA GLN A 177 -4.31 21.81 -8.80
C GLN A 177 -4.44 20.68 -9.84
N VAL A 178 -5.65 20.50 -10.35
CA VAL A 178 -5.92 19.63 -11.50
C VAL A 178 -5.46 20.37 -12.76
N GLN A 179 -4.56 19.77 -13.53
CA GLN A 179 -3.92 20.47 -14.67
C GLN A 179 -4.90 20.73 -15.82
N GLN A 180 -5.79 19.79 -16.14
CA GLN A 180 -6.99 19.98 -16.97
C GLN A 180 -8.02 18.90 -16.63
N GLU A 181 -9.24 19.32 -16.32
CA GLU A 181 -10.34 18.43 -15.97
C GLU A 181 -10.96 17.81 -17.23
N GLY A 182 -11.02 16.49 -17.30
CA GLY A 182 -11.79 15.76 -18.31
C GLY A 182 -12.73 14.76 -17.65
N GLU A 183 -13.88 14.49 -18.28
CA GLU A 183 -14.83 13.47 -17.79
C GLU A 183 -14.18 12.08 -17.64
N ALA A 184 -13.17 11.79 -18.47
CA ALA A 184 -12.46 10.52 -18.50
C ALA A 184 -11.24 10.42 -17.57
N GLY A 185 -10.79 11.53 -16.97
CA GLY A 185 -9.59 11.61 -16.14
C GLY A 185 -8.72 12.84 -16.43
N ASP A 186 -7.56 12.89 -15.79
CA ASP A 186 -6.67 14.05 -15.81
C ASP A 186 -5.59 13.87 -16.89
N GLN A 187 -5.37 14.89 -17.73
CA GLN A 187 -4.22 14.90 -18.64
C GLN A 187 -2.95 15.24 -17.86
N VAL A 188 -2.01 14.29 -17.81
CA VAL A 188 -0.76 14.49 -17.07
C VAL A 188 0.46 14.09 -17.88
N SER A 189 1.55 14.84 -17.69
CA SER A 189 2.88 14.52 -18.22
C SER A 189 3.80 13.88 -17.18
N THR A 190 3.40 13.90 -15.91
CA THR A 190 4.14 13.32 -14.80
C THR A 190 3.22 12.55 -13.86
N VAL A 191 3.74 11.50 -13.24
CA VAL A 191 3.04 10.73 -12.21
C VAL A 191 3.99 10.42 -11.07
N GLN A 192 3.46 10.34 -9.85
CA GLN A 192 4.20 9.93 -8.67
C GLN A 192 3.66 8.61 -8.13
N LEU A 193 4.56 7.70 -7.72
CA LEU A 193 4.21 6.42 -7.11
C LEU A 193 4.77 6.36 -5.70
N LEU A 194 3.91 6.15 -4.70
CA LEU A 194 4.32 5.89 -3.32
C LEU A 194 4.61 4.40 -3.15
N ILE A 195 5.88 4.03 -2.98
CA ILE A 195 6.29 2.63 -2.94
C ILE A 195 6.98 2.33 -1.61
N LYS A 196 6.33 1.48 -0.80
CA LYS A 196 6.93 0.87 0.39
C LYS A 196 7.80 -0.32 -0.02
N ARG A 197 9.03 -0.37 0.50
CA ARG A 197 9.98 -1.45 0.34
C ARG A 197 9.63 -2.60 1.27
N TYR A 198 9.43 -3.78 0.70
CA TYR A 198 9.28 -5.02 1.45
C TYR A 198 10.53 -5.88 1.25
N SER A 199 11.03 -6.55 2.31
CA SER A 199 12.25 -7.37 2.23
C SER A 199 12.13 -8.48 1.19
N GLU A 200 10.96 -9.09 1.09
CA GLU A 200 10.62 -10.15 0.11
C GLU A 200 9.96 -9.61 -1.16
N GLY A 201 9.72 -8.29 -1.23
CA GLY A 201 8.99 -7.67 -2.33
C GLY A 201 9.88 -7.40 -3.53
N GLN A 202 9.91 -8.31 -4.50
CA GLN A 202 10.71 -8.23 -5.73
C GLN A 202 10.68 -6.84 -6.40
N VAL A 203 9.51 -6.40 -6.89
CA VAL A 203 9.36 -5.11 -7.59
C VAL A 203 9.62 -3.92 -6.66
N SER A 204 9.24 -4.01 -5.37
CA SER A 204 9.51 -2.92 -4.42
C SER A 204 11.00 -2.71 -4.16
N ARG A 205 11.78 -3.79 -4.11
CA ARG A 205 13.24 -3.73 -3.96
C ARG A 205 13.91 -3.20 -5.21
N PHE A 206 13.45 -3.66 -6.38
CA PHE A 206 13.87 -3.15 -7.68
C PHE A 206 13.70 -1.63 -7.74
N MET A 207 12.51 -1.13 -7.41
CA MET A 207 12.26 0.31 -7.36
C MET A 207 13.17 1.05 -6.39
N HIS A 208 13.39 0.52 -5.19
CA HIS A 208 14.30 1.12 -4.21
C HIS A 208 15.80 0.99 -4.56
N SER A 209 16.16 0.18 -5.56
CA SER A 209 17.50 0.12 -6.13
C SER A 209 17.69 1.04 -7.34
N ALA A 210 16.58 1.54 -7.91
CA ALA A 210 16.59 2.42 -9.06
C ALA A 210 17.17 3.80 -8.71
N LYS A 211 17.64 4.50 -9.75
CA LYS A 211 18.23 5.83 -9.63
C LYS A 211 17.55 6.80 -10.58
N PRO A 212 17.41 8.09 -10.20
CA PRO A 212 17.01 9.13 -11.14
C PRO A 212 17.85 9.07 -12.43
N GLY A 213 17.18 9.28 -13.57
CA GLY A 213 17.73 9.13 -14.92
C GLY A 213 17.53 7.75 -15.55
N GLN A 214 17.11 6.74 -14.79
CA GLN A 214 16.78 5.41 -15.33
C GLN A 214 15.41 5.40 -16.00
N ARG A 215 15.27 4.57 -17.04
CA ARG A 215 13.97 4.26 -17.66
C ARG A 215 13.41 2.98 -17.05
N ILE A 216 12.13 3.01 -16.69
CA ILE A 216 11.42 1.90 -16.04
C ILE A 216 10.20 1.57 -16.89
N GLU A 217 9.95 0.28 -17.09
CA GLU A 217 8.79 -0.17 -17.88
C GLU A 217 7.49 0.06 -17.11
N MET A 218 6.58 0.82 -17.73
CA MET A 218 5.25 1.12 -17.20
C MET A 218 4.16 0.77 -18.22
N ARG A 219 3.02 0.27 -17.71
CA ARG A 219 1.83 -0.05 -18.51
C ARG A 219 0.57 0.43 -17.81
N GLY A 220 -0.44 0.85 -18.54
CA GLY A 220 -1.70 1.39 -18.02
C GLY A 220 -2.00 2.75 -18.65
N PRO A 221 -2.84 3.58 -18.00
CA PRO A 221 -3.58 3.28 -16.78
C PRO A 221 -4.69 2.24 -17.00
N VAL A 222 -4.92 1.40 -15.99
CA VAL A 222 -6.03 0.43 -15.94
C VAL A 222 -7.01 0.89 -14.87
N LEU A 223 -8.30 0.96 -15.21
CA LEU A 223 -9.34 1.32 -14.26
C LEU A 223 -9.47 0.23 -13.17
N ILE A 224 -9.35 0.62 -11.90
CA ILE A 224 -9.43 -0.29 -10.74
C ILE A 224 -10.72 -0.14 -9.95
N TRP A 225 -11.45 0.96 -10.15
CA TRP A 225 -12.82 1.14 -9.66
C TRP A 225 -13.62 1.85 -10.76
N PRO A 226 -14.83 1.37 -11.11
CA PRO A 226 -15.56 1.83 -12.29
C PRO A 226 -16.16 3.24 -12.18
N GLY A 227 -15.83 4.02 -11.13
CA GLY A 227 -16.43 5.33 -10.93
C GLY A 227 -15.65 6.46 -11.58
N SER A 228 -16.29 7.20 -12.49
CA SER A 228 -15.87 8.54 -12.91
C SER A 228 -16.10 9.59 -11.82
N ARG A 229 -15.75 10.86 -12.08
CA ARG A 229 -16.11 11.99 -11.19
C ARG A 229 -17.61 12.04 -10.95
N GLN A 230 -18.39 11.92 -12.02
CA GLN A 230 -19.85 11.97 -11.99
C GLN A 230 -20.43 10.77 -11.23
N ASP A 231 -19.74 9.62 -11.24
CA ASP A 231 -20.17 8.47 -10.44
C ASP A 231 -20.01 8.70 -8.93
N LEU A 232 -19.11 9.59 -8.50
CA LEU A 232 -19.01 9.99 -7.09
C LEU A 232 -20.28 10.70 -6.62
N GLU A 233 -20.90 11.49 -7.49
CA GLU A 233 -22.10 12.29 -7.20
C GLU A 233 -23.35 11.42 -7.05
N LYS A 234 -23.29 10.14 -7.46
CA LYS A 234 -24.33 9.15 -7.17
C LYS A 234 -24.43 8.80 -5.69
N TYR A 235 -23.43 9.16 -4.88
CA TYR A 235 -23.40 8.90 -3.45
C TYR A 235 -23.59 10.19 -2.67
N ASP A 236 -24.24 10.08 -1.51
CA ASP A 236 -24.36 11.15 -0.51
C ASP A 236 -23.20 11.08 0.48
N HIS A 237 -22.66 9.87 0.71
CA HIS A 237 -21.52 9.64 1.59
C HIS A 237 -20.61 8.52 1.05
N ILE A 238 -19.32 8.81 0.93
CA ILE A 238 -18.28 7.84 0.62
C ILE A 238 -17.44 7.59 1.88
N GLY A 239 -17.56 6.39 2.44
CA GLY A 239 -16.68 5.91 3.50
C GLY A 239 -15.40 5.30 2.92
N MET A 240 -14.27 5.48 3.57
CA MET A 240 -12.97 5.00 3.11
C MET A 240 -12.18 4.41 4.28
N ILE A 241 -11.62 3.22 4.09
CA ILE A 241 -10.75 2.54 5.07
C ILE A 241 -9.43 2.21 4.39
N ALA A 242 -8.38 2.97 4.73
CA ALA A 242 -7.05 2.88 4.11
C ALA A 242 -6.03 2.25 5.07
N GLY A 243 -5.19 1.36 4.53
CA GLY A 243 -4.04 0.80 5.23
C GLY A 243 -2.72 1.15 4.56
N GLY A 244 -1.83 1.87 5.25
CA GLY A 244 -0.50 2.22 4.75
C GLY A 244 -0.54 2.86 3.35
N THR A 245 0.13 2.25 2.36
CA THR A 245 0.14 2.78 0.98
C THR A 245 -1.21 2.71 0.28
N GLY A 246 -2.21 2.01 0.82
CA GLY A 246 -3.57 1.99 0.29
C GLY A 246 -4.25 3.35 0.26
N ILE A 247 -3.73 4.35 0.99
CA ILE A 247 -4.20 5.74 0.92
C ILE A 247 -4.14 6.32 -0.49
N THR A 248 -3.19 5.88 -1.33
CA THR A 248 -3.01 6.41 -2.68
C THR A 248 -4.21 6.12 -3.58
N ALA A 249 -4.94 5.03 -3.35
CA ALA A 249 -6.19 4.72 -4.05
C ALA A 249 -7.28 5.77 -3.81
N PHE A 250 -7.21 6.48 -2.68
CA PHE A 250 -8.26 7.39 -2.23
C PHE A 250 -7.94 8.85 -2.44
N LEU A 251 -6.66 9.24 -2.55
CA LEU A 251 -6.29 10.64 -2.77
C LEU A 251 -7.01 11.24 -4.00
N PRO A 252 -7.01 10.61 -5.19
CA PRO A 252 -7.72 11.17 -6.34
C PRO A 252 -9.23 11.29 -6.11
N ILE A 253 -9.83 10.34 -5.38
CA ILE A 253 -11.26 10.33 -5.07
C ILE A 253 -11.61 11.49 -4.12
N ILE A 254 -10.82 11.66 -3.05
CA ILE A 254 -10.97 12.76 -2.09
C ILE A 254 -10.88 14.10 -2.81
N HIS A 255 -9.86 14.27 -3.66
CA HIS A 255 -9.68 15.50 -4.42
C HIS A 255 -10.85 15.77 -5.37
N SER A 256 -11.27 14.77 -6.13
CA SER A 256 -12.35 14.92 -7.12
C SER A 256 -13.69 15.26 -6.47
N ALA A 257 -14.00 14.63 -5.33
CA ALA A 257 -15.25 14.91 -4.62
C ALA A 257 -15.23 16.27 -3.89
N LEU A 258 -14.06 16.74 -3.43
CA LEU A 258 -13.93 18.06 -2.82
C LEU A 258 -13.89 19.22 -3.83
N SER A 259 -13.50 18.95 -5.08
CA SER A 259 -13.49 19.95 -6.15
C SER A 259 -14.83 20.07 -6.89
N SER A 260 -15.73 19.07 -6.81
CA SER A 260 -17.04 19.15 -7.46
C SER A 260 -17.89 20.30 -6.90
N SER A 261 -18.42 21.12 -7.80
CA SER A 261 -19.35 22.21 -7.47
C SER A 261 -20.82 21.80 -7.53
N GLU A 262 -21.14 20.65 -8.12
CA GLU A 262 -22.53 20.25 -8.40
C GLU A 262 -23.19 19.60 -7.18
N LYS A 263 -22.57 18.55 -6.64
CA LYS A 263 -23.05 17.85 -5.44
C LYS A 263 -21.95 17.76 -4.39
N LYS A 264 -22.26 18.25 -3.19
CA LYS A 264 -21.38 18.13 -2.02
C LYS A 264 -21.46 16.73 -1.43
N VAL A 265 -20.61 15.82 -1.91
CA VAL A 265 -20.50 14.44 -1.40
C VAL A 265 -19.74 14.44 -0.08
N LYS A 266 -20.31 13.82 0.96
CA LYS A 266 -19.58 13.63 2.23
C LYS A 266 -18.53 12.53 2.05
N ILE A 267 -17.36 12.71 2.65
CA ILE A 267 -16.26 11.77 2.63
C ILE A 267 -15.79 11.54 4.05
N SER A 268 -15.56 10.28 4.41
CA SER A 268 -15.00 9.93 5.70
C SER A 268 -13.91 8.89 5.55
N LEU A 269 -12.71 9.22 6.03
CA LEU A 269 -11.52 8.40 5.88
C LEU A 269 -11.05 7.89 7.25
N LEU A 270 -11.07 6.58 7.44
CA LEU A 270 -10.31 5.91 8.49
C LEU A 270 -8.96 5.47 7.92
N PHE A 271 -7.88 6.15 8.30
CA PHE A 271 -6.53 5.85 7.83
C PHE A 271 -5.70 5.15 8.90
N ALA A 272 -5.43 3.86 8.68
CA ALA A 272 -4.69 3.00 9.58
C ALA A 272 -3.25 2.75 9.08
N SER A 273 -2.30 2.67 10.01
CA SER A 273 -0.91 2.27 9.72
C SER A 273 -0.28 1.57 10.93
N GLN A 274 0.92 1.02 10.78
CA GLN A 274 1.60 0.38 11.92
C GLN A 274 2.15 1.40 12.92
N ASN A 275 2.71 2.50 12.41
CA ASN A 275 3.38 3.55 13.18
C ASN A 275 2.98 4.92 12.65
N PRO A 276 3.01 6.00 13.47
CA PRO A 276 2.65 7.34 13.03
C PRO A 276 3.40 7.86 11.79
N SER A 277 4.67 7.46 11.62
CA SER A 277 5.49 7.85 10.45
C SER A 277 5.02 7.23 9.13
N GLU A 278 4.12 6.24 9.17
CA GLU A 278 3.51 5.63 8.00
C GLU A 278 2.11 6.18 7.69
N LEU A 279 1.65 7.20 8.42
CA LEU A 279 0.47 7.99 8.06
C LEU A 279 0.85 9.00 6.96
N TYR A 280 1.09 8.49 5.76
CA TYR A 280 1.48 9.29 4.60
C TYR A 280 0.49 10.42 4.31
N PHE A 281 0.99 11.60 3.98
CA PHE A 281 0.18 12.79 3.67
C PHE A 281 -0.75 13.24 4.82
N LYS A 282 -0.49 12.83 6.08
CA LYS A 282 -1.32 13.22 7.23
C LYS A 282 -1.53 14.73 7.30
N GLN A 283 -0.45 15.51 7.15
CA GLN A 283 -0.53 16.97 7.22
C GLN A 283 -1.43 17.57 6.12
N ASP A 284 -1.42 17.00 4.93
CA ASP A 284 -2.27 17.45 3.81
C ASP A 284 -3.73 17.05 4.05
N LEU A 285 -3.97 15.83 4.53
CA LEU A 285 -5.30 15.34 4.92
C LEU A 285 -5.90 16.17 6.06
N ASP A 286 -5.10 16.52 7.08
CA ASP A 286 -5.53 17.38 8.19
C ASP A 286 -5.91 18.78 7.69
N GLN A 287 -5.16 19.33 6.72
CA GLN A 287 -5.47 20.63 6.10
C GLN A 287 -6.74 20.57 5.26
N LEU A 288 -6.94 19.51 4.47
CA LEU A 288 -8.16 19.30 3.71
C LEU A 288 -9.39 19.18 4.63
N ALA A 289 -9.27 18.44 5.73
CA ALA A 289 -10.36 18.30 6.69
C ALA A 289 -10.72 19.64 7.37
N LYS A 290 -9.72 20.48 7.66
CA LYS A 290 -9.93 21.84 8.19
C LYS A 290 -10.55 22.78 7.16
N ALA A 291 -10.19 22.64 5.89
CA ALA A 291 -10.71 23.47 4.80
C ALA A 291 -12.15 23.08 4.41
N HIS A 292 -12.53 21.81 4.57
CA HIS A 292 -13.84 21.27 4.19
C HIS A 292 -14.53 20.53 5.34
N PRO A 293 -14.76 21.16 6.51
CA PRO A 293 -15.22 20.47 7.73
C PRO A 293 -16.60 19.79 7.59
N ASP A 294 -17.46 20.31 6.71
CA ASP A 294 -18.79 19.75 6.45
C ASP A 294 -18.79 18.60 5.44
N GLN A 295 -17.70 18.44 4.68
CA GLN A 295 -17.59 17.44 3.60
C GLN A 295 -16.55 16.37 3.87
N PHE A 296 -15.41 16.68 4.49
CA PHE A 296 -14.34 15.72 4.70
C PHE A 296 -13.98 15.55 6.17
N LYS A 297 -14.10 14.31 6.64
CA LYS A 297 -13.65 13.88 7.97
C LYS A 297 -12.57 12.82 7.84
N VAL A 298 -11.56 12.90 8.68
CA VAL A 298 -10.49 11.90 8.76
C VAL A 298 -10.25 11.51 10.21
N ALA A 299 -10.08 10.21 10.44
CA ALA A 299 -9.59 9.68 11.70
C ALA A 299 -8.41 8.74 11.43
N TYR A 300 -7.51 8.66 12.40
CA TYR A 300 -6.28 7.88 12.27
C TYR A 300 -6.25 6.74 13.28
N ALA A 301 -5.66 5.61 12.86
CA ALA A 301 -5.39 4.47 13.73
C ALA A 301 -3.94 4.01 13.55
N ILE A 302 -3.28 3.63 14.65
CA ILE A 302 -1.93 3.05 14.64
C ILE A 302 -1.87 1.76 15.44
N ASP A 303 -1.15 0.76 14.96
CA ASP A 303 -0.96 -0.50 15.70
C ASP A 303 -0.08 -0.31 16.94
N ARG A 304 0.97 0.52 16.82
CA ARG A 304 2.00 0.71 17.85
C ARG A 304 2.21 2.18 18.14
N LEU A 305 2.07 2.55 19.42
CA LEU A 305 2.49 3.87 19.89
C LEU A 305 4.01 4.01 19.82
N PRO A 306 4.53 5.21 19.54
CA PRO A 306 5.96 5.48 19.72
C PRO A 306 6.39 5.16 21.15
N THR A 307 7.53 4.48 21.29
CA THR A 307 8.07 4.08 22.62
C THR A 307 8.84 5.20 23.33
N THR A 308 8.95 6.39 22.73
CA THR A 308 9.62 7.58 23.28
C THR A 308 8.67 8.77 23.32
N ASP A 309 8.71 9.55 24.41
CA ASP A 309 8.19 10.91 24.75
C ASP A 309 7.02 11.55 23.96
N GLY A 310 6.27 10.77 23.19
CA GLY A 310 5.19 11.20 22.31
C GLY A 310 4.00 10.23 22.30
N SER A 311 4.02 9.19 23.14
CA SER A 311 2.84 8.36 23.42
C SER A 311 1.69 9.20 23.97
N ASP A 312 2.02 10.21 24.79
CA ASP A 312 1.05 11.10 25.42
C ASP A 312 0.47 12.15 24.46
N ALA A 313 1.05 12.26 23.25
CA ALA A 313 0.64 13.22 22.22
C ALA A 313 -0.24 12.60 21.12
N TRP A 314 -0.46 11.28 21.12
CA TRP A 314 -1.33 10.62 20.14
C TRP A 314 -2.79 10.74 20.54
N ASP A 315 -3.57 11.45 19.72
CA ASP A 315 -5.01 11.69 19.91
C ASP A 315 -5.90 10.77 19.05
N GLY A 316 -5.28 9.94 18.20
CA GLY A 316 -5.98 8.97 17.36
C GLY A 316 -6.24 7.63 18.05
N HIS A 317 -6.75 6.68 17.28
CA HIS A 317 -7.00 5.35 17.78
C HIS A 317 -5.72 4.50 17.85
N VAL A 318 -5.70 3.53 18.77
CA VAL A 318 -4.61 2.56 18.91
C VAL A 318 -5.16 1.14 18.72
N GLY A 319 -4.45 0.34 17.93
CA GLY A 319 -4.80 -1.02 17.54
C GLY A 319 -5.49 -1.11 16.17
N PHE A 320 -5.89 -2.33 15.83
CA PHE A 320 -6.55 -2.62 14.56
C PHE A 320 -7.92 -1.94 14.44
N VAL A 321 -8.35 -1.74 13.19
CA VAL A 321 -9.70 -1.27 12.86
C VAL A 321 -10.74 -2.16 13.53
N HIS A 322 -11.65 -1.56 14.30
CA HIS A 322 -12.75 -2.26 14.98
C HIS A 322 -14.07 -1.50 14.78
N GLN A 323 -15.18 -2.14 15.18
CA GLN A 323 -16.54 -1.69 14.88
C GLN A 323 -16.83 -0.26 15.37
N ASP A 324 -16.39 0.13 16.57
CA ASP A 324 -16.65 1.48 17.09
C ASP A 324 -15.99 2.59 16.24
N MET A 325 -14.78 2.36 15.72
CA MET A 325 -14.14 3.32 14.81
C MET A 325 -14.97 3.51 13.54
N VAL A 326 -15.46 2.42 12.97
CA VAL A 326 -16.28 2.43 11.75
C VAL A 326 -17.61 3.13 12.03
N LYS A 327 -18.31 2.74 13.10
CA LYS A 327 -19.62 3.25 13.49
C LYS A 327 -19.62 4.76 13.74
N ASN A 328 -18.54 5.28 14.33
CA ASN A 328 -18.45 6.69 14.70
C ASN A 328 -18.08 7.61 13.52
N LEU A 329 -17.61 7.05 12.40
CA LEU A 329 -17.02 7.83 11.30
C LEU A 329 -17.68 7.57 9.94
N LEU A 330 -17.95 6.31 9.60
CA LEU A 330 -18.41 5.89 8.28
C LEU A 330 -19.94 5.83 8.19
N PRO A 331 -20.53 5.95 6.98
CA PRO A 331 -21.97 5.75 6.80
C PRO A 331 -22.33 4.30 7.16
N SER A 332 -23.43 4.11 7.89
CA SER A 332 -23.86 2.78 8.38
C SER A 332 -25.25 2.41 7.82
N PRO A 333 -25.46 1.14 7.43
CA PRO A 333 -26.75 0.64 6.97
C PRO A 333 -27.89 0.84 7.98
N ASP A 334 -27.57 0.76 9.28
CA ASP A 334 -28.53 0.78 10.39
C ASP A 334 -28.55 2.11 11.15
N SER A 335 -28.02 3.19 10.56
CA SER A 335 -27.95 4.48 11.27
C SER A 335 -29.35 5.08 11.45
N GLU A 336 -29.84 5.06 12.69
CA GLU A 336 -31.06 5.78 13.08
C GLU A 336 -30.90 7.27 12.74
N GLY A 337 -31.67 7.75 11.77
CA GLY A 337 -31.63 9.13 11.29
C GLY A 337 -31.02 9.32 9.89
N SER A 338 -30.45 8.28 9.27
CA SER A 338 -30.26 8.29 7.82
C SER A 338 -31.64 8.18 7.19
N ALA A 339 -32.00 9.13 6.32
CA ALA A 339 -33.17 8.93 5.47
C ALA A 339 -32.98 7.59 4.74
N SER A 340 -34.06 6.81 4.59
CA SER A 340 -34.04 5.48 3.95
C SER A 340 -33.47 5.47 2.53
N ASP A 341 -33.20 6.66 1.98
CA ASP A 341 -32.84 6.90 0.58
C ASP A 341 -31.39 7.41 0.41
N ASP A 342 -30.65 7.69 1.50
CA ASP A 342 -29.25 8.16 1.41
C ASP A 342 -28.35 7.04 0.85
N LYS A 343 -27.70 7.31 -0.28
CA LYS A 343 -26.88 6.34 -1.00
C LYS A 343 -25.43 6.47 -0.59
N PHE A 344 -24.81 5.38 -0.14
CA PHE A 344 -23.40 5.38 0.25
C PHE A 344 -22.61 4.20 -0.31
N VAL A 345 -21.29 4.34 -0.28
CA VAL A 345 -20.35 3.25 -0.54
C VAL A 345 -19.16 3.33 0.42
N VAL A 346 -18.66 2.18 0.85
CA VAL A 346 -17.44 2.03 1.65
C VAL A 346 -16.33 1.43 0.79
N LEU A 347 -15.24 2.17 0.65
CA LEU A 347 -14.05 1.79 -0.10
C LEU A 347 -12.98 1.26 0.85
N VAL A 348 -12.38 0.11 0.53
CA VAL A 348 -11.36 -0.53 1.38
C VAL A 348 -10.12 -0.84 0.56
N CYS A 349 -8.97 -0.33 0.99
CA CYS A 349 -7.67 -0.57 0.33
C CYS A 349 -6.55 -0.63 1.38
N GLY A 350 -5.66 -1.61 1.28
CA GLY A 350 -4.56 -1.80 2.23
C GLY A 350 -4.06 -3.23 2.25
N PRO A 351 -3.11 -3.58 3.14
CA PRO A 351 -2.57 -4.93 3.22
C PRO A 351 -3.65 -6.01 3.29
N GLU A 352 -3.42 -7.17 2.66
CA GLU A 352 -4.42 -8.24 2.56
C GLU A 352 -4.96 -8.68 3.92
N SER A 353 -4.11 -8.69 4.96
CA SER A 353 -4.51 -8.96 6.34
C SER A 353 -5.57 -7.97 6.85
N MET A 354 -5.40 -6.69 6.57
CA MET A 354 -6.34 -5.64 6.95
C MET A 354 -7.64 -5.76 6.15
N VAL A 355 -7.56 -5.91 4.83
CA VAL A 355 -8.76 -6.06 3.99
C VAL A 355 -9.57 -7.28 4.42
N LYS A 356 -8.91 -8.40 4.71
CA LYS A 356 -9.55 -9.62 5.23
C LYS A 356 -10.22 -9.40 6.59
N HIS A 357 -9.57 -8.67 7.50
CA HIS A 357 -10.11 -8.35 8.83
C HIS A 357 -11.33 -7.42 8.76
N VAL A 358 -11.28 -6.42 7.87
CA VAL A 358 -12.31 -5.38 7.77
C VAL A 358 -13.49 -5.80 6.91
N ALA A 359 -13.24 -6.42 5.75
CA ALA A 359 -14.25 -6.65 4.71
C ALA A 359 -14.28 -8.10 4.20
N GLY A 360 -13.46 -9.00 4.75
CA GLY A 360 -13.30 -10.37 4.27
C GLY A 360 -12.41 -10.47 3.03
N THR A 361 -11.98 -11.70 2.71
CA THR A 361 -11.12 -11.99 1.56
C THR A 361 -11.81 -11.60 0.25
N ARG A 362 -11.08 -10.87 -0.60
CA ARG A 362 -11.44 -10.64 -2.01
C ARG A 362 -10.99 -11.85 -2.81
N GLY A 363 -11.93 -12.58 -3.39
CA GLY A 363 -11.60 -13.66 -4.31
C GLY A 363 -11.49 -13.14 -5.74
N MET A 364 -11.21 -14.04 -6.68
CA MET A 364 -11.07 -13.69 -8.10
C MET A 364 -12.40 -13.22 -8.72
N SER A 365 -13.53 -13.65 -8.16
CA SER A 365 -14.85 -13.30 -8.68
C SER A 365 -15.25 -11.88 -8.30
N GLY A 366 -14.75 -11.35 -7.18
CA GLY A 366 -15.20 -10.08 -6.61
C GLY A 366 -16.63 -10.13 -6.05
N HIS A 367 -17.30 -11.28 -6.11
CA HIS A 367 -18.67 -11.50 -5.64
C HIS A 367 -18.74 -12.10 -4.23
N GLU A 368 -17.60 -12.20 -3.53
CA GLU A 368 -17.56 -12.81 -2.21
C GLU A 368 -18.33 -11.94 -1.20
N PRO A 369 -19.10 -12.55 -0.27
CA PRO A 369 -19.81 -11.81 0.77
C PRO A 369 -18.87 -10.90 1.58
N ILE A 370 -19.41 -9.79 2.06
CA ILE A 370 -18.71 -8.93 3.00
C ILE A 370 -18.66 -9.65 4.36
N ARG A 371 -17.46 -9.74 4.94
CA ARG A 371 -17.20 -10.37 6.24
C ARG A 371 -16.32 -9.45 7.09
N GLY A 372 -15.97 -9.91 8.29
CA GLY A 372 -15.15 -9.12 9.20
C GLY A 372 -15.95 -7.96 9.77
N VAL A 373 -15.26 -6.88 10.15
CA VAL A 373 -15.87 -5.72 10.81
C VAL A 373 -17.10 -5.19 10.07
N LEU A 374 -17.02 -4.99 8.75
CA LEU A 374 -18.14 -4.49 7.95
C LEU A 374 -19.26 -5.54 7.79
N GLY A 375 -18.91 -6.82 7.66
CA GLY A 375 -19.93 -7.88 7.58
C GLY A 375 -20.74 -8.01 8.86
N ASP A 376 -20.06 -7.95 10.01
CA ASP A 376 -20.69 -8.01 11.33
C ASP A 376 -21.57 -6.78 11.62
N MET A 377 -21.31 -5.67 10.95
CA MET A 377 -22.09 -4.43 10.98
C MET A 377 -23.19 -4.36 9.90
N GLY A 378 -23.44 -5.46 9.18
CA GLY A 378 -24.57 -5.57 8.25
C GLY A 378 -24.35 -4.94 6.86
N TYR A 379 -23.13 -4.49 6.53
CA TYR A 379 -22.85 -3.92 5.21
C TYR A 379 -23.01 -4.97 4.10
N GLN A 380 -23.68 -4.56 3.02
CA GLN A 380 -23.96 -5.41 1.87
C GLN A 380 -22.89 -5.28 0.78
N ARG A 381 -22.89 -6.23 -0.16
CA ARG A 381 -21.88 -6.34 -1.22
C ARG A 381 -21.86 -5.12 -2.16
N ASP A 382 -23.01 -4.56 -2.46
CA ASP A 382 -23.18 -3.36 -3.29
C ASP A 382 -22.79 -2.08 -2.56
N GLN A 383 -22.68 -2.11 -1.23
CA GLN A 383 -22.26 -0.99 -0.40
C GLN A 383 -20.76 -0.99 -0.10
N VAL A 384 -20.00 -2.04 -0.45
CA VAL A 384 -18.57 -2.15 -0.12
C VAL A 384 -17.74 -2.54 -1.34
N PHE A 385 -16.73 -1.73 -1.64
CA PHE A 385 -15.74 -2.03 -2.68
C PHE A 385 -14.35 -2.26 -2.09
N ARG A 386 -13.74 -3.39 -2.44
CA ARG A 386 -12.37 -3.76 -2.04
C ARG A 386 -11.43 -3.58 -3.22
N PHE A 387 -10.48 -2.67 -3.10
CA PHE A 387 -9.48 -2.42 -4.14
C PHE A 387 -8.54 -3.63 -4.29
N PRO A 388 -8.04 -3.89 -5.51
CA PRO A 388 -6.97 -4.88 -5.71
C PRO A 388 -5.66 -4.41 -5.05
N ASN A 389 -4.90 -5.36 -4.51
CA ASN A 389 -3.56 -5.17 -3.95
C ASN A 389 -2.46 -5.54 -4.93
#